data_AF-A0A370XEE4-F1
#
_entry.id   AF-A0A370XEE4-F1
#
_cell.length_a   1.000
_cell.length_b   1.000
_cell.length_c   1.000
_cell.angle_alpha   90.00
_cell.angle_beta   90.00
_cell.angle_gamma   90.00
#
_symmetry.space_group_name_H-M   'P 1'
#
loop_
_entity.id
_entity.type
_entity.pdbx_description
1 polymer ?
#
loop_
_entity_poly.entity_id
_entity_poly.type
_entity_poly.pdbx_seq_one_letter_code
_entity_poly.pdbx_strand_id
1 'polypeptide(L)' 'MAIDSSDLTALERRVVRSLMRHALTSWDRENMTAARMFGLQQKGIIVRESGHWRLTTLGVKFASATL' A
#
# COMPACT_ATOMS: atom_id res chain seq x y z
N MET A 1 -10.68 -4.49 -15.65
CA MET A 1 -11.22 -4.84 -14.32
C MET A 1 -10.86 -3.70 -13.37
N ALA A 2 -11.87 -3.01 -12.82
CA ALA A 2 -11.66 -2.00 -11.80
C ALA A 2 -11.50 -2.71 -10.45
N ILE A 3 -10.41 -2.43 -9.75
CA ILE A 3 -10.09 -3.01 -8.45
C ILE A 3 -10.93 -2.23 -7.44
N ASP A 4 -11.90 -2.89 -6.84
CA ASP A 4 -12.85 -2.22 -5.95
C ASP A 4 -12.22 -2.06 -4.56
N SER A 5 -12.81 -1.21 -3.73
CA SER A 5 -12.29 -0.94 -2.38
C SER A 5 -12.35 -2.13 -1.43
N SER A 6 -13.08 -3.17 -1.86
CA SER A 6 -13.24 -4.43 -1.17
C SER A 6 -12.07 -5.41 -1.36
N ASP A 7 -11.17 -5.19 -2.32
CA ASP A 7 -10.04 -6.07 -2.62
C ASP A 7 -8.85 -5.94 -1.63
N LEU A 8 -8.84 -4.89 -0.82
CA LEU A 8 -7.79 -4.64 0.17
C LEU A 8 -8.23 -5.04 1.59
N THR A 9 -7.49 -5.98 2.15
CA THR A 9 -7.61 -6.34 3.56
C THR A 9 -7.33 -5.13 4.47
N ALA A 10 -7.84 -5.15 5.70
CA ALA A 10 -7.58 -4.08 6.68
C ALA A 10 -6.08 -3.85 6.90
N LEU A 11 -5.29 -4.93 6.83
CA LEU A 11 -3.85 -4.90 7.00
C LEU A 11 -3.14 -4.23 5.81
N GLU A 12 -3.54 -4.57 4.58
CA GLU A 12 -3.04 -3.92 3.37
C GLU A 12 -3.39 -2.43 3.34
N ARG A 13 -4.61 -2.05 3.73
CA ARG A 13 -5.00 -0.63 3.85
C ARG A 13 -4.14 0.12 4.87
N ARG A 14 -3.72 -0.53 5.95
CA ARG A 14 -2.83 0.07 6.94
C ARG A 14 -1.42 0.25 6.39
N VAL A 15 -0.88 -0.76 5.70
CA VAL A 15 0.43 -0.67 5.00
C VAL A 15 0.42 0.43 3.93
N VAL A 16 -0.64 0.54 3.14
CA VAL A 16 -0.82 1.58 2.12
C VAL A 16 -0.86 2.98 2.75
N ARG A 17 -1.53 3.14 3.89
CA ARG A 17 -1.49 4.39 4.67
C ARG A 17 -0.12 4.69 5.24
N SER A 18 0.61 3.68 5.69
CA SER A 18 1.97 3.86 6.19
C SER A 18 2.96 4.26 5.11
N LEU A 19 2.79 3.77 3.88
CA LEU A 19 3.56 4.22 2.71
C LEU A 19 3.30 5.69 2.35
N MET A 20 2.11 6.21 2.69
CA MET A 20 1.80 7.64 2.53
C MET A 20 2.44 8.49 3.64
N ARG A 21 2.73 7.90 4.81
CA ARG A 21 3.41 8.57 5.91
C ARG A 21 4.93 8.51 5.68
N HIS A 22 5.59 9.66 5.77
CA HIS A 22 7.06 9.72 5.70
C HIS A 22 7.76 9.01 6.87
N ALA A 23 7.06 8.76 7.98
CA ALA A 23 7.59 8.10 9.16
C ALA A 23 7.10 6.66 9.26
N LEU A 24 7.98 5.70 8.98
CA LEU A 24 7.74 4.28 9.19
C LEU A 24 7.96 3.92 10.65
N THR A 25 6.95 3.35 11.28
CA THR A 25 7.00 2.80 12.64
C THR A 25 7.61 1.40 12.64
N SER A 26 7.96 0.88 13.82
CA SER A 26 8.43 -0.50 13.99
C SER A 26 7.43 -1.52 13.42
N TRP A 27 6.13 -1.26 13.60
CA TRP A 27 5.05 -2.08 13.06
C TRP A 27 5.07 -2.11 11.53
N ASP A 28 5.40 -0.99 10.87
CA ASP A 28 5.48 -0.93 9.41
C ASP A 28 6.61 -1.82 8.90
N ARG A 29 7.77 -1.83 9.55
CA ARG A 29 8.90 -2.69 9.16
C ARG A 29 8.55 -4.17 9.28
N GLU A 30 7.79 -4.56 10.30
CA GLU A 30 7.34 -5.94 10.49
C GLU A 30 6.26 -6.35 9.47
N ASN A 31 5.44 -5.40 9.01
CA ASN A 31 4.29 -5.69 8.16
C ASN A 31 4.48 -5.38 6.67
N MET A 32 5.51 -4.61 6.30
CA MET A 32 5.94 -4.34 4.92
C MET A 32 6.86 -5.45 4.40
N THR A 33 6.40 -6.69 4.48
CA THR A 33 7.14 -7.84 3.95
C THR A 33 7.16 -7.82 2.41
N ALA A 34 8.20 -8.39 1.80
CA ALA A 34 8.34 -8.44 0.35
C ALA A 34 7.12 -9.08 -0.35
N ALA A 35 6.57 -10.15 0.24
CA ALA A 35 5.37 -10.82 -0.26
C ALA A 35 4.15 -9.88 -0.29
N ARG A 36 3.96 -9.07 0.76
CA ARG A 36 2.83 -8.15 0.85
C ARG A 36 2.99 -6.96 -0.09
N MET A 37 4.20 -6.42 -0.20
CA MET A 37 4.52 -5.36 -1.17
C MET A 37 4.30 -5.85 -2.60
N PHE A 38 4.70 -7.08 -2.92
CA PHE A 38 4.44 -7.69 -4.22
C PHE A 38 2.95 -7.89 -4.49
N GLY A 39 2.17 -8.33 -3.50
CA GLY A 39 0.70 -8.43 -3.63
C GLY A 39 0.04 -7.07 -3.90
N LEU A 40 0.47 -6.01 -3.21
CA LEU A 40 0.00 -4.64 -3.47
C LEU A 40 0.41 -4.14 -4.87
N GLN A 41 1.57 -4.56 -5.37
CA GLN A 41 2.02 -4.23 -6.72
C GLN A 41 1.17 -4.94 -7.79
N GLN A 42 0.86 -6.23 -7.61
CA GLN A 42 -0.03 -6.97 -8.52
C GLN A 42 -1.44 -6.35 -8.56
N LYS A 43 -1.89 -5.81 -7.43
CA LYS A 43 -3.14 -5.05 -7.32
C LYS A 43 -3.03 -3.61 -7.87
N GLY A 44 -1.92 -3.21 -8.47
CA GLY A 44 -1.74 -1.86 -9.03
C GLY A 44 -1.81 -0.73 -8.00
N ILE A 45 -1.64 -1.02 -6.72
CA ILE A 45 -1.75 -0.08 -5.60
C ILE A 45 -0.42 0.63 -5.37
N ILE A 46 0.67 -0.12 -5.50
CA ILE A 46 2.03 0.40 -5.40
C ILE A 46 2.83 0.05 -6.64
N VAL A 47 3.86 0.83 -6.91
CA VAL A 47 4.87 0.57 -7.93
C VAL A 47 6.25 0.70 -7.31
N ARG A 48 7.21 -0.06 -7.85
CA ARG A 48 8.62 0.09 -7.51
C ARG A 48 9.27 0.98 -8.55
N GLU A 49 9.69 2.17 -8.15
CA GLU A 49 10.34 3.14 -9.02
C GLU A 49 11.72 3.47 -8.44
N SER A 50 12.79 3.26 -9.21
CA SER A 50 14.17 3.52 -8.79
C SER A 50 14.56 2.87 -7.45
N GLY A 51 14.03 1.67 -7.17
CA GLY A 51 14.30 0.94 -5.93
C GLY A 51 13.41 1.32 -4.74
N HIS A 52 12.60 2.38 -4.86
CA HIS A 52 11.68 2.83 -3.83
C HIS A 52 10.23 2.41 -4.13
N TRP A 53 9.47 2.12 -3.08
CA TRP A 53 8.04 1.85 -3.20
C TRP A 53 7.27 3.17 -3.21
N ARG A 54 6.46 3.36 -4.25
CA ARG A 54 5.59 4.52 -4.41
C ARG A 54 4.13 4.08 -4.55
N LEU A 55 3.23 4.87 -4.01
CA LEU A 55 1.79 4.68 -4.21
C LEU A 55 1.41 5.13 -5.62
N THR A 56 0.54 4.35 -6.29
CA THR A 56 -0.11 4.78 -7.53
C THR A 56 -1.26 5.73 -7.20
N THR A 57 -1.90 6.33 -8.22
CA THR A 57 -3.13 7.12 -8.05
C THR A 57 -4.22 6.31 -7.32
N LEU A 58 -4.32 5.00 -7.59
CA LEU A 58 -5.23 4.10 -6.88
C LEU A 58 -4.79 3.94 -5.42
N GLY A 59 -3.52 3.68 -5.16
CA GLY A 59 -3.00 3.54 -3.80
C GLY A 59 -3.17 4.80 -2.96
N VAL A 60 -3.01 5.99 -3.54
CA VAL A 60 -3.30 7.26 -2.87
C VAL A 60 -4.79 7.37 -2.55
N LYS A 61 -5.68 7.02 -3.49
CA LYS A 61 -7.14 6.98 -3.22
C LYS A 61 -7.45 6.07 -2.04
N PHE A 62 -6.85 4.88 -1.98
CA PHE A 62 -7.00 3.94 -0.87
C PHE A 62 -6.38 4.38 0.44
N ALA A 63 -5.25 5.07 0.40
CA ALA A 63 -4.61 5.63 1.58
C ALA A 63 -5.44 6.79 2.17
N SER A 64 -6.06 7.60 1.28
CA SER A 64 -6.87 8.78 1.63
C SER A 64 -8.32 8.47 1.99
N ALA A 65 -8.83 7.29 1.59
CA ALA A 65 -10.16 6.82 1.93
C ALA A 65 -10.21 6.58 3.46
N THR A 66 -10.62 7.63 4.14
CA THR A 66 -10.74 7.70 5.60
C THR A 66 -12.15 7.24 5.93
N LEU A 67 -12.27 6.17 6.71
CA LEU A 67 -13.42 5.95 7.60
C LEU A 67 -13.25 6.90 8.79
#